data_AF-A0AA88HC96-F1
#
_entry.id   AF-A0AA88HC96-F1
#
_cell.length_a   1.000
_cell.length_b   1.000
_cell.length_c   1.000
_cell.angle_alpha   90.00
_cell.angle_beta   90.00
_cell.angle_gamma   90.00
#
_symmetry.space_group_name_H-M   'P 1'
#
loop_
_entity.id
_entity.type
_entity.pdbx_description
1 polymer ?
#
loop_
_entity_poly.entity_id
_entity_poly.type
_entity_poly.pdbx_seq_one_letter_code
_entity_poly.pdbx_strand_id
1 'polypeptide(L)'
;MDTILNSNQQFMLGPWIESAKAVAPLEEKSQFEYNARNQITLWGPREEIVDYTAKEWGGLVMDYYIPRWTLFVDTSRECLIKNSTFDKEKFRQKVFTNVEQPFTFSKKTYLVEPIGSRLLALKQIYETWCLFYTSNVAIYRKLIKKLK
;
A
#
# COMPACT_ATOMS: atom_id res chain seq x y z
N MET A 1 0.56 1.85 10.91
CA MET A 1 1.45 1.10 10.01
C MET A 1 2.52 2.02 9.42
N ASP A 2 2.14 3.06 8.68
CA ASP A 2 3.13 3.93 8.02
C ASP A 2 4.16 4.58 8.98
N THR A 3 3.72 5.02 10.16
CA THR A 3 4.60 5.58 11.21
C THR A 3 5.70 4.62 11.67
N ILE A 4 5.41 3.32 11.85
CA ILE A 4 6.45 2.36 12.28
C ILE A 4 7.41 2.07 11.13
N LEU A 5 6.93 2.00 9.90
CA LEU A 5 7.76 1.74 8.72
C LEU A 5 8.73 2.90 8.46
N ASN A 6 8.28 4.15 8.61
CA ASN A 6 9.13 5.33 8.49
C ASN A 6 10.12 5.54 9.66
N SER A 7 10.10 4.68 10.69
CA SER A 7 11.07 4.72 11.80
C SER A 7 12.37 3.94 11.51
N ASN A 8 12.46 3.26 10.36
CA ASN A 8 13.66 2.54 9.91
C ASN A 8 13.83 2.68 8.40
N GLN A 9 15.01 3.14 7.98
CA GLN A 9 15.36 3.41 6.59
C GLN A 9 15.15 2.21 5.65
N GLN A 10 15.34 0.99 6.15
CA GLN A 10 15.15 -0.24 5.37
C GLN A 10 13.69 -0.51 4.96
N PHE A 11 12.75 0.17 5.62
CA PHE A 11 11.31 0.05 5.38
C PHE A 11 10.71 1.33 4.77
N MET A 12 11.53 2.18 4.16
CA MET A 12 11.07 3.44 3.57
C MET A 12 11.11 3.40 2.05
N LEU A 13 10.10 3.97 1.40
CA LEU A 13 10.05 4.07 -0.06
C LEU A 13 11.04 5.11 -0.62
N GLY A 14 11.30 6.19 0.11
CA GLY A 14 12.17 7.29 -0.36
C GLY A 14 13.59 6.85 -0.71
N PRO A 15 14.31 6.12 0.15
CA PRO A 15 15.64 5.61 -0.17
C PRO A 15 15.70 4.78 -1.45
N TRP A 16 14.69 3.96 -1.72
CA TRP A 16 14.60 3.18 -2.97
C TRP A 16 14.48 4.07 -4.20
N ILE A 17 13.53 5.02 -4.18
CA ILE A 17 13.28 5.94 -5.31
C ILE A 17 14.49 6.83 -5.56
N GLU A 18 15.09 7.41 -4.51
CA GLU A 18 16.23 8.32 -4.66
C GLU A 18 17.49 7.57 -5.09
N SER A 19 17.69 6.31 -4.65
CA SER A 19 18.78 5.48 -5.15
C SER A 19 18.66 5.21 -6.65
N ALA A 20 17.45 4.91 -7.13
CA ALA A 20 17.21 4.71 -8.57
C ALA A 20 17.49 5.98 -9.39
N LYS A 21 17.09 7.16 -8.89
CA LYS A 21 17.38 8.45 -9.52
C LYS A 21 18.86 8.83 -9.48
N ALA A 22 19.59 8.41 -8.44
CA ALA A 22 21.01 8.72 -8.27
C ALA A 22 21.90 7.95 -9.25
N VAL A 23 21.53 6.73 -9.63
CA VAL A 23 22.29 5.92 -10.61
C VAL A 23 21.92 6.21 -12.06
N ALA A 24 20.86 6.99 -12.29
CA ALA A 24 20.37 7.29 -13.64
C ALA A 24 21.21 8.36 -14.34
N PRO A 25 21.38 8.27 -15.68
CA PRO A 25 21.79 9.39 -16.51
C PRO A 25 20.88 10.61 -16.28
N LEU A 26 21.41 11.82 -16.49
CA LEU A 26 20.72 13.07 -16.13
C LEU A 26 19.36 13.20 -16.83
N GLU A 27 19.32 12.81 -18.10
CA GLU A 27 18.17 12.80 -18.99
C GLU A 27 17.17 11.67 -18.70
N GLU A 28 17.59 10.60 -18.00
CA GLU A 28 16.77 9.41 -17.74
C GLU A 28 16.25 9.30 -16.30
N LYS A 29 16.53 10.28 -15.42
CA LYS A 29 16.10 10.24 -14.02
C LYS A 29 14.61 9.95 -13.83
N SER A 30 13.75 10.53 -14.69
CA SER A 30 12.30 10.27 -14.62
C SER A 30 11.94 8.85 -15.03
N GLN A 31 12.67 8.25 -15.98
CA GLN A 31 12.45 6.88 -16.43
C GLN A 31 12.87 5.88 -15.34
N PHE A 32 13.97 6.15 -14.65
CA PHE A 32 14.43 5.30 -13.54
C PHE A 32 13.50 5.38 -12.33
N GLU A 33 12.93 6.55 -12.02
CA GLU A 33 11.88 6.68 -11.01
C GLU A 33 10.63 5.89 -11.39
N TYR A 34 10.17 5.99 -12.65
CA TYR A 34 9.07 5.16 -13.17
C TYR A 34 9.37 3.67 -13.00
N ASN A 35 10.57 3.22 -13.44
CA ASN A 35 10.97 1.82 -13.33
C ASN A 35 10.99 1.35 -11.86
N ALA A 36 11.51 2.17 -10.95
CA ALA A 36 11.58 1.86 -9.52
C ALA A 36 10.20 1.71 -8.89
N ARG A 37 9.24 2.56 -9.26
CA ARG A 37 7.85 2.46 -8.80
C ARG A 37 7.16 1.24 -9.41
N ASN A 38 7.27 1.09 -10.73
CA ASN A 38 6.65 0.01 -11.48
C ASN A 38 7.12 -1.37 -10.99
N GLN A 39 8.43 -1.52 -10.75
CA GLN A 39 9.02 -2.80 -10.33
C GLN A 39 8.45 -3.31 -9.01
N ILE A 40 8.01 -2.46 -8.09
CA ILE A 40 7.47 -2.86 -6.77
C ILE A 40 5.93 -2.88 -6.72
N THR A 41 5.26 -2.56 -7.84
CA THR A 41 3.80 -2.50 -7.95
C THR A 41 3.28 -3.34 -9.13
N LEU A 42 3.17 -2.74 -10.32
CA LEU A 42 2.56 -3.34 -11.51
C LEU A 42 3.46 -4.37 -12.21
N TRP A 43 4.77 -4.28 -11.95
CA TRP A 43 5.86 -5.08 -12.51
C TRP A 43 6.08 -4.94 -14.03
N GLY A 44 5.09 -4.47 -14.77
CA GLY A 44 5.21 -4.04 -16.16
C GLY A 44 4.15 -2.98 -16.54
N PRO A 45 4.19 -2.49 -17.79
CA PRO A 45 3.36 -1.37 -18.23
C PRO A 45 1.85 -1.69 -18.31
N ARG A 46 1.45 -2.97 -18.22
CA ARG A 46 0.06 -3.42 -18.39
C ARG A 46 -0.40 -4.37 -17.29
N GLU A 47 0.10 -4.18 -16.06
CA GLU A 47 -0.30 -4.99 -14.90
C GLU A 47 0.05 -6.49 -15.03
N GLU A 48 1.22 -6.82 -15.58
CA GLU A 48 1.59 -8.18 -15.99
C GLU A 48 1.60 -9.16 -14.81
N ILE A 49 2.24 -8.79 -13.69
CA ILE A 49 2.26 -9.57 -12.44
C ILE A 49 2.17 -8.64 -11.22
N VAL A 50 1.01 -7.99 -11.08
CA VAL A 50 0.71 -7.04 -10.00
C VAL A 50 1.09 -7.61 -8.63
N ASP A 51 1.76 -6.79 -7.83
CA ASP A 51 2.20 -7.05 -6.46
C ASP A 51 3.20 -8.22 -6.28
N TYR A 52 3.78 -8.75 -7.36
CA TYR A 52 4.73 -9.87 -7.28
C TYR A 52 5.93 -9.59 -6.35
N THR A 53 6.40 -8.35 -6.33
CA THR A 53 7.52 -7.84 -5.52
C THR A 53 7.03 -6.84 -4.47
N ALA A 54 5.80 -6.98 -3.99
CA ALA A 54 5.23 -6.12 -2.97
C ALA A 54 6.19 -5.89 -1.79
N LYS A 55 6.13 -4.69 -1.21
CA LYS A 55 6.95 -4.27 -0.07
C LYS A 55 6.09 -3.61 0.98
N GLU A 56 6.37 -3.88 2.24
CA GLU A 56 5.76 -3.15 3.35
C GLU A 56 6.59 -1.91 3.66
N TRP A 57 6.58 -0.94 2.75
CA TRP A 57 7.34 0.30 2.90
C TRP A 57 6.46 1.49 3.29
N GLY A 58 6.97 2.33 4.19
CA GLY A 58 6.40 3.64 4.51
C GLY A 58 6.40 4.52 3.26
N GLY A 59 5.31 5.26 3.05
CA GLY A 59 5.01 5.94 1.79
C GLY A 59 4.30 5.04 0.78
N LEU A 60 4.82 3.83 0.51
CA LEU A 60 4.14 2.87 -0.39
C LEU A 60 2.82 2.39 0.20
N VAL A 61 2.80 2.04 1.49
CA VAL A 61 1.56 1.70 2.20
C VAL A 61 0.57 2.86 2.16
N MET A 62 1.04 4.08 2.40
CA MET A 62 0.18 5.27 2.41
C MET A 62 -0.44 5.58 1.05
N ASP A 63 0.34 5.55 -0.02
CA ASP A 63 -0.09 6.07 -1.33
C ASP A 63 -0.53 4.99 -2.32
N TYR A 64 -0.20 3.73 -2.08
CA TYR A 64 -0.55 2.63 -2.98
C TYR A 64 -1.51 1.64 -2.32
N TYR A 65 -1.16 1.07 -1.16
CA TYR A 65 -2.01 0.02 -0.56
C TYR A 65 -3.26 0.56 0.15
N ILE A 66 -3.16 1.64 0.93
CA ILE A 66 -4.32 2.21 1.64
C ILE A 66 -5.42 2.65 0.66
N PRO A 67 -5.16 3.41 -0.42
CA PRO A 67 -6.21 3.81 -1.36
C PRO A 67 -6.89 2.62 -2.04
N ARG A 68 -6.16 1.53 -2.35
CA ARG A 68 -6.73 0.29 -2.90
C ARG A 68 -7.72 -0.35 -1.92
N TRP A 69 -7.33 -0.46 -0.65
CA TRP A 69 -8.20 -0.99 0.39
C TRP A 69 -9.43 -0.11 0.65
N THR A 70 -9.26 1.21 0.66
CA THR A 70 -10.39 2.15 0.79
C THR A 70 -11.37 1.97 -0.36
N LEU A 71 -10.90 1.93 -1.62
CA LEU A 71 -11.74 1.66 -2.77
C LEU A 71 -12.49 0.33 -2.67
N PHE A 72 -11.83 -0.72 -2.17
CA PHE A 72 -12.45 -2.03 -1.97
C PHE A 72 -13.59 -1.97 -0.94
N VAL A 73 -13.33 -1.39 0.24
CA VAL A 73 -14.31 -1.28 1.32
C VAL A 73 -15.50 -0.42 0.89
N ASP A 74 -15.25 0.71 0.25
CA ASP A 74 -16.31 1.61 -0.22
C ASP A 74 -17.18 0.95 -1.30
N THR A 75 -16.55 0.31 -2.28
CA THR A 75 -17.28 -0.39 -3.36
C THR A 75 -18.10 -1.55 -2.78
N SER A 76 -17.54 -2.31 -1.84
CA SER A 76 -18.26 -3.39 -1.16
C SER A 76 -19.45 -2.88 -0.36
N ARG A 77 -19.27 -1.78 0.38
CA ARG A 77 -20.34 -1.12 1.13
C ARG A 77 -21.46 -0.63 0.22
N GLU A 78 -21.12 -0.03 -0.93
CA GLU A 78 -22.12 0.40 -1.91
C GLU A 78 -22.93 -0.77 -2.46
N CYS A 79 -22.29 -1.88 -2.83
CA CYS A 79 -22.97 -3.08 -3.29
C CYS A 79 -23.95 -3.62 -2.24
N LEU A 80 -23.54 -3.65 -0.97
CA LEU A 80 -24.40 -4.08 0.14
C LEU A 80 -25.63 -3.17 0.30
N ILE A 81 -25.44 -1.85 0.29
CA ILE A 81 -26.54 -0.87 0.44
C ILE A 81 -27.52 -0.95 -0.74
N LYS A 82 -26.99 -1.12 -1.96
CA LYS A 82 -27.78 -1.20 -3.19
C LYS A 82 -28.35 -2.60 -3.45
N ASN A 83 -28.06 -3.58 -2.59
CA ASN A 83 -28.36 -4.99 -2.79
C ASN A 83 -27.93 -5.50 -4.18
N SER A 84 -26.73 -5.11 -4.62
CA SER A 84 -26.17 -5.46 -5.91
C SER A 84 -24.92 -6.33 -5.77
N THR A 85 -24.51 -6.96 -6.87
CA THR A 85 -23.31 -7.81 -6.91
C THR A 85 -22.03 -6.99 -7.07
N PHE A 86 -20.93 -7.51 -6.53
CA PHE A 86 -19.60 -6.92 -6.71
C PHE A 86 -19.01 -7.32 -8.06
N ASP A 87 -18.89 -6.37 -8.98
CA ASP A 87 -18.24 -6.56 -10.28
C ASP A 87 -16.72 -6.43 -10.14
N LYS A 88 -16.02 -7.55 -10.28
CA LYS A 88 -14.56 -7.64 -10.11
C LYS A 88 -13.79 -6.92 -11.20
N GLU A 89 -14.24 -6.98 -12.46
CA GLU A 89 -13.53 -6.37 -13.58
C GLU A 89 -13.68 -4.85 -13.53
N LYS A 90 -14.89 -4.36 -13.25
CA LYS A 90 -15.11 -2.93 -13.03
C LYS A 90 -14.32 -2.40 -11.84
N PHE A 91 -14.24 -3.18 -10.77
CA PHE A 91 -13.44 -2.82 -9.60
C PHE A 91 -11.94 -2.77 -9.94
N ARG A 92 -11.41 -3.78 -10.64
CA ARG A 92 -10.02 -3.80 -11.08
C ARG A 92 -9.67 -2.57 -11.92
N GLN A 93 -10.49 -2.25 -12.91
CA GLN A 93 -10.28 -1.04 -13.74
C GLN A 93 -10.30 0.24 -12.92
N LYS A 94 -11.20 0.32 -11.92
CA LYS A 94 -11.27 1.45 -10.98
C LYS A 94 -10.01 1.57 -10.13
N VAL A 95 -9.45 0.46 -9.66
CA VAL A 95 -8.20 0.43 -8.88
C VAL A 95 -7.01 0.85 -9.73
N PHE A 96 -6.87 0.28 -10.93
CA PHE A 96 -5.80 0.61 -11.86
C PHE A 96 -5.77 2.12 -12.17
N THR A 97 -6.91 2.65 -12.60
CA THR A 97 -7.04 4.04 -13.07
C THR A 97 -6.86 5.05 -11.94
N ASN A 98 -7.38 4.76 -10.74
CA ASN A 98 -7.41 5.74 -9.64
C ASN A 98 -6.20 5.64 -8.71
N VAL A 99 -5.48 4.52 -8.71
CA VAL A 99 -4.38 4.30 -7.75
C VAL A 99 -3.11 3.81 -8.44
N GLU A 100 -3.16 2.66 -9.11
CA GLU A 100 -1.93 1.96 -9.48
C GLU A 100 -1.17 2.67 -10.61
N GLN A 101 -1.89 3.13 -11.64
CA GLN A 101 -1.31 3.92 -12.71
C GLN A 101 -0.85 5.30 -12.22
N PRO A 102 -1.68 6.12 -11.53
CA PRO A 102 -1.22 7.40 -10.99
C PRO A 102 -0.01 7.30 -10.06
N PHE A 103 0.04 6.28 -9.20
CA PHE A 103 1.19 6.04 -8.33
C PHE A 103 2.47 5.82 -9.13
N THR A 104 2.39 5.00 -10.19
CA THR A 104 3.55 4.62 -11.02
C THR A 104 4.15 5.81 -11.77
N PHE A 105 3.31 6.74 -12.24
CA PHE A 105 3.74 7.96 -12.94
C PHE A 105 3.95 9.18 -12.01
N SER A 106 3.70 9.04 -10.71
CA SER A 106 3.86 10.11 -9.74
C SER A 106 5.32 10.54 -9.61
N LYS A 107 5.54 11.84 -9.34
CA LYS A 107 6.83 12.42 -8.97
C LYS A 107 6.88 12.86 -7.49
N LYS A 108 5.95 12.35 -6.68
CA LYS A 108 5.90 12.67 -5.24
C LYS A 108 7.19 12.19 -4.57
N THR A 109 7.86 13.09 -3.87
CA THR A 109 9.03 12.77 -3.06
C THR A 109 8.63 12.16 -1.72
N TYR A 110 9.46 11.28 -1.19
CA TYR A 110 9.27 10.64 0.11
C TYR A 110 10.44 10.94 1.04
N LEU A 111 10.23 10.72 2.33
CA LEU A 111 11.29 10.83 3.34
C LEU A 111 12.41 9.85 3.02
N VAL A 112 13.66 10.30 3.14
CA VAL A 112 14.87 9.47 2.97
C VAL A 112 15.55 9.15 4.30
N GLU A 113 15.29 9.95 5.32
CA GLU A 113 15.78 9.74 6.68
C GLU A 113 14.63 9.26 7.59
N PRO A 114 14.91 8.33 8.53
CA PRO A 114 13.90 7.85 9.47
C PRO A 114 13.35 8.97 10.35
N ILE A 115 12.05 8.89 10.66
CA ILE A 115 11.39 9.81 11.58
C ILE A 115 10.65 9.06 12.69
N GLY A 116 10.56 9.73 13.84
CA GLY A 116 9.81 9.23 14.99
C GLY A 116 10.53 8.13 15.77
N SER A 117 9.97 7.77 16.93
CA SER A 117 10.50 6.71 17.78
C SER A 117 9.85 5.37 17.42
N ARG A 118 10.68 4.40 17.00
CA ARG A 118 10.26 3.02 16.75
C ARG A 118 9.55 2.41 17.95
N LEU A 119 10.05 2.66 19.17
CA LEU A 119 9.46 2.13 20.40
C LEU A 119 8.07 2.72 20.66
N LEU A 120 7.89 4.02 20.42
CA LEU A 120 6.58 4.66 20.56
C LEU A 120 5.58 4.14 19.52
N ALA A 121 6.01 4.01 18.26
CA ALA A 121 5.16 3.47 17.20
C ALA A 121 4.75 2.00 17.47
N LEU A 122 5.69 1.17 17.95
CA LEU A 122 5.41 -0.21 18.39
C LEU A 122 4.40 -0.25 19.53
N LYS A 123 4.62 0.56 20.58
CA LYS A 123 3.72 0.63 21.73
C LYS A 123 2.31 1.01 21.29
N GLN A 124 2.18 2.04 20.46
CA GLN A 124 0.88 2.49 19.92
C GLN A 124 0.16 1.38 19.15
N ILE A 125 0.87 0.65 18.28
CA ILE A 125 0.29 -0.46 17.50
C ILE A 125 -0.18 -1.57 18.42
N TYR A 126 0.62 -1.95 19.41
CA TYR A 126 0.27 -2.99 20.38
C TYR A 126 -0.98 -2.62 21.17
N GLU A 127 -1.01 -1.42 21.75
CA GLU A 127 -2.13 -0.92 22.55
C GLU A 127 -3.41 -0.80 21.71
N THR A 128 -3.30 -0.40 20.44
CA THR A 128 -4.48 -0.25 19.56
C THR A 128 -5.01 -1.60 19.08
N TRP A 129 -4.15 -2.42 18.48
CA TRP A 129 -4.58 -3.58 17.70
C TRP A 129 -4.46 -4.90 18.43
N CYS A 130 -3.41 -5.11 19.23
CA CYS A 130 -3.24 -6.36 19.96
C CYS A 130 -4.31 -6.48 21.06
N LEU A 131 -4.57 -5.41 21.82
CA LEU A 131 -5.63 -5.39 22.83
C LEU A 131 -7.02 -5.57 22.20
N PHE A 132 -7.26 -4.92 21.05
CA PHE A 132 -8.51 -5.09 20.32
C PHE A 132 -8.71 -6.53 19.85
N TYR A 133 -7.66 -7.14 19.26
CA TYR A 133 -7.72 -8.51 18.79
C TYR A 133 -7.93 -9.51 19.93
N THR A 134 -7.18 -9.42 21.02
CA THR A 134 -7.32 -10.36 22.15
C THR A 134 -8.69 -10.31 22.77
N SER A 135 -9.29 -9.11 22.87
CA SER A 135 -10.63 -8.91 23.41
C SER A 135 -11.74 -9.48 22.51
N ASN A 136 -11.52 -9.57 21.19
CA ASN A 136 -12.55 -9.91 20.21
C ASN A 136 -12.29 -11.23 19.45
N VAL A 137 -11.18 -11.92 19.72
CA VAL A 137 -10.76 -13.12 18.97
C VAL A 137 -11.82 -14.22 18.94
N ALA A 138 -12.59 -14.40 20.01
CA ALA A 138 -13.66 -15.38 20.08
C ALA A 138 -14.81 -15.07 19.09
N ILE A 139 -15.16 -13.79 18.95
CA ILE A 139 -16.19 -13.31 18.02
C ILE A 139 -15.72 -13.54 16.58
N TYR A 140 -14.49 -13.14 16.25
CA TYR A 140 -13.95 -13.33 14.90
C TYR A 140 -13.87 -14.79 14.50
N ARG A 141 -13.41 -15.68 15.39
CA ARG A 141 -13.39 -17.12 15.13
C ARG A 141 -14.77 -17.68 14.83
N LYS A 142 -15.81 -17.18 15.51
CA LYS A 142 -17.20 -17.61 15.28
C LYS A 142 -17.74 -17.09 13.94
N LEU A 143 -17.43 -15.85 13.57
CA LEU A 143 -17.83 -15.26 12.29
C LEU A 143 -17.16 -15.97 11.10
N ILE A 144 -15.85 -16.23 11.18
CA ILE A 144 -15.11 -16.93 10.11
C ILE A 144 -15.67 -18.33 9.86
N LYS A 145 -16.08 -19.05 10.90
CA LYS A 145 -16.72 -20.36 10.76
C LYS A 145 -18.06 -20.33 10.04
N LYS A 146 -18.79 -19.20 10.06
CA LYS A 146 -20.08 -19.05 9.35
C LYS A 146 -19.92 -18.69 7.87
N LEU A 147 -18.73 -18.25 7.47
CA LEU A 147 -18.40 -17.86 6.08
C LEU A 147 -17.81 -19.02 5.26
N LYS A 148 -17.57 -20.17 5.90
CA LYS A 148 -17.18 -21.44 5.26
C LYS A 148 -18.39 -22.36 5.22
#